data_AF-A0A936AC90-F1
#
_entry.id   AF-A0A936AC90-F1
#
_cell.length_a   1.000
_cell.length_b   1.000
_cell.length_c   1.000
_cell.angle_alpha   90.00
_cell.angle_beta   90.00
_cell.angle_gamma   90.00
#
_symmetry.space_group_name_H-M   'P 1'
#
loop_
_entity.id
_entity.type
_entity.pdbx_description
1 polymer ?
#
loop_
_entity_poly.entity_id
_entity_poly.type
_entity_poly.pdbx_seq_one_letter_code
_entity_poly.pdbx_strand_id
1 'polypeptide(L)'
;MKCVIRAVLIGFMIVLAAPAGALTLRVGTGTGCTHPDLTSALLAIRTETGTHTIRINKGTYPVPDGMAYLPTVNQTAVFLEGGYADCLAAAPSGNTASDADRAVFDATGGQRRSVLDVHVFGRIGTFQIRRIVLTGGDATDAAPVSDFAKTGGGLMVRGQASVLLGLGTTIRNNAAISGGGVALAGSNIQDVSSARVDLFIDEGAEIRNNVATDRGGGIYCGGQNAAPIFRRPATISAVSCCVMARSASIRQSVVRRSTVVARSKGAGGSSRVRSPIGWRGFSGIRARAAALGVLRDMVPWIPFCRSSRMASGTLVRRWAATVLLQ
;
A
#
# COMPACT_ATOMS: atom_id res chain seq x y z
N MET A 1 19.39 16.12 73.82
CA MET A 1 19.64 15.62 72.45
C MET A 1 18.44 16.01 71.58
N LYS A 2 18.59 16.96 70.66
CA LYS A 2 17.50 17.44 69.78
C LYS A 2 17.53 16.59 68.49
N CYS A 3 16.57 15.68 68.37
CA CYS A 3 16.42 14.84 67.18
C CYS A 3 15.68 15.65 66.10
N VAL A 4 16.41 16.09 65.07
CA VAL A 4 15.86 16.86 63.95
C VAL A 4 15.40 15.86 62.88
N ILE A 5 14.09 15.62 62.81
CA ILE A 5 13.48 14.82 61.75
C ILE A 5 13.40 15.68 60.49
N ARG A 6 14.29 15.41 59.53
CA ARG A 6 14.22 15.98 58.17
C ARG A 6 13.16 15.22 57.38
N ALA A 7 12.01 15.87 57.15
CA ALA A 7 11.00 15.40 56.22
C ALA A 7 11.54 15.51 54.78
N VAL A 8 11.89 14.37 54.19
CA VAL A 8 12.23 14.26 52.76
C VAL A 8 10.91 14.22 51.99
N LEU A 9 10.54 15.34 51.37
CA LEU A 9 9.38 15.46 50.50
C LEU A 9 9.70 14.71 49.19
N ILE A 10 9.28 13.45 49.08
CA ILE A 10 9.33 12.69 47.83
C ILE A 10 8.24 13.26 46.92
N GLY A 11 8.62 14.21 46.08
CA GLY A 11 7.76 14.76 45.02
C GLY A 11 7.48 13.68 43.98
N PHE A 12 6.33 13.05 44.10
CA PHE A 12 5.81 12.08 43.13
C PHE A 12 5.46 12.84 41.84
N MET A 13 6.40 12.91 40.88
CA MET A 13 6.12 13.40 39.54
C MET A 13 5.17 12.42 38.85
N ILE A 14 3.87 12.70 38.94
CA ILE A 14 2.86 12.08 38.09
C ILE A 14 3.08 12.63 36.68
N VAL A 15 3.86 11.91 35.88
CA VAL A 15 3.93 12.15 34.43
C VAL A 15 2.59 11.71 33.85
N LEU A 16 1.65 12.66 33.73
CA LEU A 16 0.42 12.46 32.98
C LEU A 16 0.83 12.23 31.52
N ALA A 17 0.75 10.98 31.06
CA ALA A 17 0.90 10.67 29.65
C ALA A 17 -0.14 11.50 28.90
N ALA A 18 0.30 12.45 28.07
CA ALA A 18 -0.60 13.20 27.22
C ALA A 18 -1.41 12.21 26.38
N PRO A 19 -2.75 12.31 26.36
CA PRO A 19 -3.58 11.39 25.59
C PRO A 19 -3.14 11.44 24.12
N ALA A 20 -3.03 10.26 23.50
CA ALA A 20 -2.71 10.17 22.08
C ALA A 20 -3.73 10.99 21.27
N GLY A 21 -3.22 11.97 20.53
CA GLY A 21 -4.03 12.97 19.83
C GLY A 21 -4.76 12.40 18.62
N ALA A 22 -5.92 11.78 18.84
CA ALA A 22 -6.77 11.39 17.73
C ALA A 22 -7.30 12.65 17.00
N LEU A 23 -6.93 12.80 15.72
CA LEU A 23 -7.36 13.95 14.91
C LEU A 23 -8.40 13.53 13.88
N THR A 24 -9.45 14.33 13.76
CA THR A 24 -10.42 14.21 12.65
C THR A 24 -10.28 15.45 11.76
N LEU A 25 -9.66 15.29 10.60
CA LEU A 25 -9.45 16.36 9.63
C LEU A 25 -10.50 16.30 8.52
N ARG A 26 -10.82 17.47 7.95
CA ARG A 26 -11.83 17.63 6.90
C ARG A 26 -11.17 18.34 5.72
N VAL A 27 -11.13 17.66 4.58
CA VAL A 27 -10.43 18.08 3.37
C VAL A 27 -11.44 18.44 2.28
N GLY A 28 -11.29 19.62 1.72
CA GLY A 28 -12.08 20.09 0.59
C GLY A 28 -12.21 21.59 0.58
N THR A 29 -13.22 22.07 -0.14
CA THR A 29 -13.55 23.49 -0.26
C THR A 29 -14.84 23.81 0.46
N GLY A 30 -14.95 25.03 0.99
CA GLY A 30 -16.16 25.56 1.61
C GLY A 30 -16.14 25.53 3.14
N THR A 31 -17.29 25.84 3.73
CA THR A 31 -17.44 26.01 5.18
C THR A 31 -17.16 24.71 5.93
N GLY A 32 -16.37 24.80 7.01
CA GLY A 32 -16.12 23.68 7.92
C GLY A 32 -14.98 22.75 7.50
N CYS A 33 -14.33 22.98 6.36
CA CYS A 33 -13.10 22.29 6.00
C CYS A 33 -11.94 22.80 6.85
N THR A 34 -11.11 21.90 7.36
CA THR A 34 -9.90 22.27 8.12
C THR A 34 -8.68 22.39 7.22
N HIS A 35 -8.70 21.73 6.07
CA HIS A 35 -7.60 21.70 5.11
C HIS A 35 -8.13 21.83 3.68
N PRO A 36 -7.45 22.59 2.80
CA PRO A 36 -7.87 22.74 1.41
C PRO A 36 -7.60 21.48 0.56
N ASP A 37 -6.58 20.70 0.92
CA ASP A 37 -6.13 19.53 0.17
C ASP A 37 -5.65 18.40 1.09
N LEU A 38 -5.49 17.21 0.52
CA LEU A 38 -5.06 16.03 1.28
C LEU A 38 -3.59 16.13 1.73
N THR A 39 -2.73 16.78 0.95
CA THR A 39 -1.31 16.94 1.27
C THR A 39 -1.12 17.70 2.59
N SER A 40 -1.80 18.83 2.76
CA SER A 40 -1.77 19.64 3.99
C SER A 40 -2.34 18.88 5.19
N ALA A 41 -3.41 18.10 5.00
CA ALA A 41 -3.96 17.24 6.07
C ALA A 41 -2.99 16.12 6.49
N LEU A 42 -2.31 15.47 5.53
CA LEU A 42 -1.30 14.46 5.79
C LEU A 42 -0.08 15.06 6.52
N LEU A 43 0.32 16.28 6.16
CA LEU A 43 1.37 17.02 6.85
C LEU A 43 0.99 17.37 8.30
N ALA A 44 -0.28 17.69 8.56
CA ALA A 44 -0.76 18.01 9.90
C ALA A 44 -0.74 16.79 10.84
N ILE A 45 -1.08 15.59 10.34
CA ILE A 45 -1.09 14.40 11.21
C ILE A 45 0.28 13.74 11.37
N ARG A 46 1.28 14.04 10.53
CA ARG A 46 2.54 13.26 10.49
C ARG A 46 3.35 13.30 11.80
N THR A 47 3.17 14.35 12.60
CA THR A 47 3.82 14.55 13.91
C THR A 47 2.97 14.11 15.09
N GLU A 48 1.74 13.69 14.83
CA GLU A 48 0.74 13.37 15.84
C GLU A 48 0.66 11.86 16.07
N THR A 49 0.46 11.47 17.33
CA THR A 49 0.31 10.08 17.73
C THR A 49 -1.16 9.70 17.83
N GLY A 50 -1.47 8.40 17.72
CA GLY A 50 -2.82 7.86 17.89
C GLY A 50 -3.51 7.50 16.58
N THR A 51 -4.83 7.65 16.57
CA THR A 51 -5.70 7.25 15.45
C THR A 51 -6.27 8.46 14.75
N HIS A 52 -6.00 8.62 13.45
CA HIS A 52 -6.41 9.78 12.68
C HIS A 52 -7.42 9.42 11.59
N THR A 53 -8.40 10.30 11.39
CA THR A 53 -9.41 10.17 10.34
C THR A 53 -9.38 11.41 9.46
N ILE A 54 -9.17 11.23 8.16
CA ILE A 54 -9.24 12.31 7.17
C ILE A 54 -10.48 12.08 6.31
N ARG A 55 -11.44 13.00 6.43
CA ARG A 55 -12.71 13.01 5.70
C ARG A 55 -12.58 13.94 4.51
N ILE A 56 -12.85 13.46 3.30
CA ILE A 56 -12.61 14.20 2.07
C ILE A 56 -13.93 14.39 1.34
N ASN A 57 -14.24 15.61 0.94
CA ASN A 57 -15.42 15.89 0.12
C ASN A 57 -15.38 15.07 -1.19
N LYS A 58 -16.54 14.80 -1.77
CA LYS A 58 -16.62 14.28 -3.14
C LYS A 58 -16.13 15.35 -4.11
N GLY A 59 -15.46 14.93 -5.17
CA GLY A 59 -14.88 15.84 -6.14
C GLY A 59 -13.60 15.29 -6.76
N THR A 60 -13.07 16.05 -7.72
CA THR A 60 -11.78 15.75 -8.36
C THR A 60 -10.72 16.70 -7.83
N TYR A 61 -9.61 16.11 -7.37
CA TYR A 61 -8.47 16.78 -6.76
C TYR A 61 -7.26 16.57 -7.68
N PRO A 62 -6.84 17.58 -8.45
CA PRO A 62 -5.64 17.48 -9.26
C PRO A 62 -4.41 17.40 -8.35
N VAL A 63 -3.61 16.37 -8.54
CA VAL A 63 -2.37 16.12 -7.81
C VAL A 63 -1.23 15.82 -8.79
N PRO A 64 -0.88 16.77 -9.68
CA PRO A 64 0.11 16.52 -10.73
C PRO A 64 1.46 16.10 -10.14
N ASP A 65 1.83 16.61 -8.96
CA ASP A 65 3.06 16.22 -8.29
C ASP A 65 2.89 15.00 -7.36
N GLY A 66 1.81 14.24 -7.48
CA GLY A 66 1.45 13.18 -6.55
C GLY A 66 1.37 13.68 -5.10
N MET A 67 1.27 12.73 -4.17
CA MET A 67 1.25 13.00 -2.74
C MET A 67 2.16 12.02 -2.02
N ALA A 68 2.78 12.47 -0.94
CA ALA A 68 3.63 11.62 -0.11
C ALA A 68 3.23 11.73 1.35
N TYR A 69 3.17 10.59 2.03
CA TYR A 69 2.90 10.53 3.46
C TYR A 69 4.06 9.89 4.23
N LEU A 70 4.74 10.71 5.04
CA LEU A 70 5.94 10.36 5.80
C LEU A 70 5.69 10.66 7.30
N PRO A 71 5.06 9.74 8.08
CA PRO A 71 4.93 9.89 9.52
C PRO A 71 6.30 9.97 10.21
N THR A 72 6.44 10.90 11.16
CA THR A 72 7.65 11.06 11.98
C THR A 72 7.50 10.44 13.37
N VAL A 73 6.28 10.09 13.78
CA VAL A 73 5.96 9.45 15.05
C VAL A 73 5.15 8.18 14.83
N ASN A 74 4.99 7.37 15.88
CA ASN A 74 4.17 6.17 15.81
C ASN A 74 2.68 6.51 15.92
N GLN A 75 1.90 5.90 15.06
CA GLN A 75 0.46 6.07 14.93
C GLN A 75 -0.21 4.70 14.97
N THR A 76 -1.35 4.65 15.62
CA THR A 76 -2.14 3.43 15.70
C THR A 76 -2.79 3.14 14.35
N ALA A 77 -3.47 4.14 13.77
CA ALA A 77 -4.11 4.00 12.48
C ALA A 77 -4.34 5.33 11.76
N VAL A 78 -4.42 5.29 10.43
CA VAL A 78 -4.83 6.41 9.58
C VAL A 78 -5.92 5.95 8.63
N PHE A 79 -7.07 6.63 8.68
CA PHE A 79 -8.23 6.37 7.84
C PHE A 79 -8.43 7.50 6.84
N LEU A 80 -8.35 7.20 5.55
CA LEU A 80 -8.72 8.10 4.47
C LEU A 80 -10.10 7.70 3.93
N GLU A 81 -11.07 8.61 4.01
CA GLU A 81 -12.42 8.34 3.54
C GLU A 81 -12.97 9.49 2.70
N GLY A 82 -13.31 9.18 1.45
CA GLY A 82 -13.85 10.13 0.49
C GLY A 82 -15.38 10.14 0.37
N GLY A 83 -15.84 11.13 -0.39
CA GLY A 83 -17.21 11.19 -0.89
C GLY A 83 -18.22 11.80 0.07
N TYR A 84 -17.77 12.69 0.95
CA TYR A 84 -18.64 13.55 1.76
C TYR A 84 -19.26 14.66 0.88
N ALA A 85 -20.53 15.01 1.09
CA ALA A 85 -21.16 16.07 0.29
C ALA A 85 -20.51 17.45 0.53
N ASP A 86 -20.14 17.70 1.78
CA ASP A 86 -19.40 18.87 2.26
C ASP A 86 -18.60 18.49 3.52
N CYS A 87 -17.82 19.43 4.07
CA CYS A 87 -16.95 19.15 5.21
C CYS A 87 -17.70 19.02 6.55
N LEU A 88 -18.97 19.42 6.62
CA LEU A 88 -19.82 19.27 7.82
C LEU A 88 -20.68 18.00 7.78
N ALA A 89 -20.84 17.39 6.59
CA ALA A 89 -21.66 16.21 6.38
C ALA A 89 -21.26 15.08 7.32
N ALA A 90 -22.21 14.55 8.10
CA ALA A 90 -21.96 13.56 9.14
C ALA A 90 -21.45 12.20 8.61
N ALA A 91 -21.77 11.85 7.36
CA ALA A 91 -21.40 10.60 6.72
C ALA A 91 -21.12 10.78 5.21
N PRO A 92 -20.35 9.88 4.58
CA PRO A 92 -20.23 9.82 3.13
C PRO A 92 -21.59 9.52 2.47
N SER A 93 -21.86 10.06 1.28
CA SER A 93 -23.11 9.84 0.56
C SER A 93 -22.90 9.52 -0.93
N GLY A 94 -23.90 8.92 -1.57
CA GLY A 94 -23.88 8.59 -3.00
C GLY A 94 -23.33 7.19 -3.33
N ASN A 95 -23.23 6.90 -4.64
CA ASN A 95 -22.90 5.58 -5.15
C ASN A 95 -21.38 5.32 -5.17
N THR A 96 -20.92 4.25 -4.53
CA THR A 96 -19.49 3.86 -4.48
C THR A 96 -18.91 3.43 -5.83
N ALA A 97 -19.75 3.14 -6.82
CA ALA A 97 -19.33 2.85 -8.20
C ALA A 97 -19.21 4.12 -9.07
N SER A 98 -19.70 5.27 -8.61
CA SER A 98 -19.66 6.54 -9.34
C SER A 98 -18.46 7.38 -8.90
N ASP A 99 -17.70 7.93 -9.85
CA ASP A 99 -16.61 8.85 -9.54
C ASP A 99 -17.12 10.19 -8.97
N ALA A 100 -18.31 10.62 -9.39
CA ALA A 100 -18.93 11.87 -8.92
C ALA A 100 -19.30 11.84 -7.42
N ASP A 101 -19.39 10.65 -6.83
CA ASP A 101 -19.73 10.45 -5.41
C ASP A 101 -18.52 10.05 -4.55
N ARG A 102 -17.31 10.21 -5.09
CA ARG A 102 -16.04 9.84 -4.45
C ARG A 102 -15.04 10.98 -4.49
N ALA A 103 -13.96 10.85 -3.72
CA ALA A 103 -12.79 11.71 -3.86
C ALA A 103 -11.86 11.12 -4.92
N VAL A 104 -11.68 11.83 -6.04
CA VAL A 104 -10.84 11.40 -7.16
C VAL A 104 -9.55 12.18 -7.14
N PHE A 105 -8.43 11.52 -6.83
CA PHE A 105 -7.09 12.10 -6.94
C PHE A 105 -6.52 11.77 -8.31
N ASP A 106 -6.30 12.80 -9.12
CA ASP A 106 -5.86 12.67 -10.51
C ASP A 106 -4.49 13.32 -10.69
N ALA A 107 -3.49 12.49 -11.00
CA ALA A 107 -2.13 12.94 -11.28
C ALA A 107 -1.83 13.11 -12.79
N THR A 108 -2.85 13.05 -13.65
CA THR A 108 -2.67 13.15 -15.11
C THR A 108 -1.96 14.44 -15.51
N GLY A 109 -1.00 14.33 -16.44
CA GLY A 109 -0.21 15.47 -16.94
C GLY A 109 0.83 15.98 -15.95
N GLY A 110 0.95 15.32 -14.79
CA GLY A 110 1.86 15.68 -13.73
C GLY A 110 3.26 15.11 -13.86
N GLN A 111 3.98 15.15 -12.74
CA GLN A 111 5.29 14.54 -12.59
C GLN A 111 5.21 13.02 -12.65
N ARG A 112 6.31 12.43 -13.10
CA ARG A 112 6.38 10.98 -13.28
C ARG A 112 6.53 10.22 -11.96
N ARG A 113 5.43 10.07 -11.21
CA ARG A 113 5.40 9.43 -9.89
C ARG A 113 4.03 8.85 -9.54
N SER A 114 3.99 8.16 -8.40
CA SER A 114 2.76 7.64 -7.78
C SER A 114 1.76 8.76 -7.46
N VAL A 115 0.47 8.49 -7.59
CA VAL A 115 -0.59 9.39 -7.08
C VAL A 115 -0.45 9.55 -5.56
N LEU A 116 -0.22 8.44 -4.85
CA LEU A 116 0.03 8.42 -3.40
C LEU A 116 1.21 7.51 -3.06
N ASP A 117 2.23 8.04 -2.38
CA ASP A 117 3.37 7.30 -1.85
C ASP A 117 3.35 7.30 -0.31
N VAL A 118 3.20 6.14 0.30
CA VAL A 118 3.04 5.95 1.75
C VAL A 118 4.31 5.35 2.34
N HIS A 119 5.00 6.12 3.17
CA HIS A 119 6.28 5.77 3.81
C HIS A 119 6.07 5.38 5.26
N VAL A 120 5.53 4.18 5.49
CA VAL A 120 5.10 3.77 6.83
C VAL A 120 6.26 3.36 7.71
N PHE A 121 7.21 2.57 7.20
CA PHE A 121 8.38 2.08 7.95
C PHE A 121 8.06 1.52 9.36
N GLY A 122 6.90 0.86 9.52
CA GLY A 122 6.44 0.33 10.81
C GLY A 122 5.85 1.35 11.78
N ARG A 123 5.73 2.62 11.37
CA ARG A 123 5.20 3.71 12.21
C ARG A 123 3.68 3.79 12.23
N ILE A 124 2.98 3.09 11.35
CA ILE A 124 1.51 3.06 11.33
C ILE A 124 1.08 1.60 11.44
N GLY A 125 0.21 1.32 12.42
CA GLY A 125 -0.39 -0.01 12.57
C GLY A 125 -1.26 -0.36 11.35
N THR A 126 -2.25 0.47 11.06
CA THR A 126 -3.19 0.27 9.94
C THR A 126 -3.38 1.53 9.11
N PHE A 127 -3.30 1.40 7.78
CA PHE A 127 -3.62 2.47 6.83
C PHE A 127 -4.80 2.04 5.96
N GLN A 128 -5.94 2.71 6.07
CA GLN A 128 -7.16 2.34 5.34
C GLN A 128 -7.58 3.43 4.35
N ILE A 129 -7.99 3.00 3.16
CA ILE A 129 -8.47 3.86 2.08
C ILE A 129 -9.89 3.42 1.70
N ARG A 130 -10.86 4.34 1.73
CA ARG A 130 -12.26 4.10 1.34
C ARG A 130 -12.78 5.22 0.46
N ARG A 131 -13.63 4.87 -0.52
CA ARG A 131 -14.36 5.80 -1.41
C ARG A 131 -13.44 6.81 -2.09
N ILE A 132 -12.23 6.36 -2.43
CA ILE A 132 -11.18 7.16 -3.06
C ILE A 132 -10.80 6.52 -4.40
N VAL A 133 -10.60 7.37 -5.41
CA VAL A 133 -10.06 6.95 -6.70
C VAL A 133 -8.65 7.51 -6.85
N LEU A 134 -7.67 6.65 -7.17
CA LEU A 134 -6.31 7.04 -7.53
C LEU A 134 -6.11 6.79 -9.03
N THR A 135 -5.89 7.84 -9.81
CA THR A 135 -5.77 7.78 -11.27
C THR A 135 -4.70 8.70 -11.83
N GLY A 136 -4.23 8.40 -13.05
CA GLY A 136 -3.38 9.29 -13.83
C GLY A 136 -1.91 9.34 -13.40
N GLY A 137 -1.49 8.57 -12.40
CA GLY A 137 -0.09 8.51 -12.01
C GLY A 137 0.76 7.76 -13.04
N ASP A 138 1.97 8.27 -13.30
CA ASP A 138 2.86 7.76 -14.35
C ASP A 138 4.30 7.62 -13.86
N ALA A 139 4.67 6.44 -13.35
CA ALA A 139 6.02 6.12 -12.92
C ALA A 139 6.86 5.41 -14.01
N THR A 140 6.66 5.71 -15.32
CA THR A 140 7.34 4.98 -16.42
C THR A 140 8.75 5.46 -16.74
N ASP A 141 9.01 6.76 -16.69
CA ASP A 141 10.29 7.36 -17.13
C ASP A 141 10.82 8.38 -16.11
N ALA A 142 10.83 8.02 -14.82
CA ALA A 142 11.44 8.85 -13.78
C ALA A 142 12.97 8.93 -13.98
N ALA A 143 13.42 9.92 -14.76
CA ALA A 143 14.82 10.27 -14.98
C ALA A 143 15.46 10.79 -13.68
N PRO A 144 16.78 10.64 -13.50
CA PRO A 144 17.42 9.60 -12.71
C PRO A 144 17.16 9.66 -11.19
N VAL A 145 15.95 10.00 -10.73
CA VAL A 145 15.61 10.01 -9.30
C VAL A 145 15.27 8.61 -8.79
N SER A 146 16.31 7.79 -8.62
CA SER A 146 16.26 6.49 -7.92
C SER A 146 15.32 5.43 -8.52
N ASP A 147 15.63 4.15 -8.32
CA ASP A 147 14.75 3.07 -8.82
C ASP A 147 13.35 3.05 -8.15
N PHE A 148 13.15 3.88 -7.12
CA PHE A 148 11.91 4.06 -6.36
C PHE A 148 10.84 4.86 -7.08
N ALA A 149 11.23 5.81 -7.92
CA ALA A 149 10.28 6.66 -8.64
C ALA A 149 9.66 5.93 -9.84
N LYS A 150 10.13 4.71 -10.12
CA LYS A 150 9.72 3.88 -11.25
C LYS A 150 8.65 2.85 -10.89
N THR A 151 8.16 2.86 -9.64
CA THR A 151 7.22 1.86 -9.12
C THR A 151 5.96 2.47 -8.52
N GLY A 152 4.81 1.80 -8.68
CA GLY A 152 3.58 2.15 -7.97
C GLY A 152 2.85 3.33 -8.59
N GLY A 153 2.38 3.24 -9.83
CA GLY A 153 1.77 4.38 -10.53
C GLY A 153 0.58 5.00 -9.79
N GLY A 154 -0.30 4.17 -9.22
CA GLY A 154 -1.40 4.64 -8.37
C GLY A 154 -0.98 4.81 -6.91
N LEU A 155 -0.65 3.69 -6.26
CA LEU A 155 -0.29 3.62 -4.85
C LEU A 155 1.08 2.96 -4.69
N MET A 156 1.98 3.63 -3.98
CA MET A 156 3.24 3.07 -3.51
C MET A 156 3.20 2.94 -1.99
N VAL A 157 3.60 1.79 -1.47
CA VAL A 157 3.70 1.53 -0.02
C VAL A 157 5.13 1.09 0.29
N ARG A 158 5.75 1.75 1.27
CA ARG A 158 7.14 1.52 1.68
C ARG A 158 7.23 1.22 3.17
N GLY A 159 8.06 0.24 3.49
CA GLY A 159 8.27 -0.19 4.86
C GLY A 159 7.15 -1.09 5.38
N GLN A 160 7.31 -1.60 6.61
CA GLN A 160 6.30 -2.45 7.23
C GLN A 160 4.97 -1.70 7.38
N ALA A 161 3.89 -2.30 6.88
CA ALA A 161 2.56 -1.70 6.89
C ALA A 161 1.47 -2.76 6.76
N SER A 162 0.30 -2.47 7.34
CA SER A 162 -0.97 -3.10 7.01
C SER A 162 -1.84 -2.09 6.28
N VAL A 163 -2.12 -2.33 5.00
CA VAL A 163 -2.88 -1.43 4.13
C VAL A 163 -4.18 -2.10 3.72
N LEU A 164 -5.31 -1.44 3.98
CA LEU A 164 -6.63 -1.90 3.58
C LEU A 164 -7.23 -0.98 2.51
N LEU A 165 -7.44 -1.54 1.32
CA LEU A 165 -8.28 -0.95 0.28
C LEU A 165 -9.71 -1.43 0.51
N GLY A 166 -10.55 -0.58 1.06
CA GLY A 166 -11.94 -0.91 1.41
C GLY A 166 -12.97 -0.33 0.45
N LEU A 167 -14.20 -0.17 0.95
CA LEU A 167 -15.39 0.14 0.17
C LEU A 167 -15.20 1.29 -0.82
N GLY A 168 -15.47 1.02 -2.09
CA GLY A 168 -15.46 2.04 -3.14
C GLY A 168 -14.08 2.61 -3.47
N THR A 169 -12.99 1.97 -3.03
CA THR A 169 -11.65 2.34 -3.44
C THR A 169 -11.36 1.82 -4.86
N THR A 170 -10.83 2.69 -5.73
CA THR A 170 -10.47 2.29 -7.10
C THR A 170 -9.11 2.85 -7.49
N ILE A 171 -8.19 1.97 -7.88
CA ILE A 171 -6.88 2.35 -8.41
C ILE A 171 -6.88 2.02 -9.90
N ARG A 172 -6.94 3.05 -10.75
CA ARG A 172 -7.15 2.85 -12.20
C ARG A 172 -6.38 3.79 -13.10
N ASN A 173 -6.12 3.34 -14.33
CA ASN A 173 -5.51 4.16 -15.38
C ASN A 173 -4.17 4.79 -14.95
N ASN A 174 -3.38 4.04 -14.18
CA ASN A 174 -2.04 4.44 -13.78
C ASN A 174 -1.00 3.65 -14.59
N ALA A 175 0.18 4.23 -14.77
CA ALA A 175 1.32 3.64 -15.46
C ALA A 175 2.56 3.61 -14.56
N ALA A 176 3.41 2.59 -14.70
CA ALA A 176 4.71 2.51 -14.01
C ALA A 176 5.69 1.61 -14.78
N ILE A 177 6.97 1.56 -14.38
CA ILE A 177 7.84 0.45 -14.81
C ILE A 177 7.40 -0.85 -14.13
N SER A 178 7.16 -0.81 -12.82
CA SER A 178 6.61 -1.95 -12.08
C SER A 178 5.49 -1.53 -11.13
N GLY A 179 4.41 -2.30 -11.04
CA GLY A 179 3.29 -1.97 -10.16
C GLY A 179 2.50 -0.79 -10.70
N GLY A 180 1.92 -0.91 -11.89
CA GLY A 180 1.14 0.18 -12.50
C GLY A 180 0.07 0.71 -11.55
N GLY A 181 -0.70 -0.20 -10.93
CA GLY A 181 -1.67 0.15 -9.90
C GLY A 181 -1.02 0.35 -8.54
N VAL A 182 -0.57 -0.75 -7.93
CA VAL A 182 0.01 -0.77 -6.58
C VAL A 182 1.41 -1.36 -6.63
N ALA A 183 2.35 -0.72 -5.94
CA ALA A 183 3.64 -1.31 -5.63
C ALA A 183 3.86 -1.36 -4.10
N LEU A 184 4.35 -2.51 -3.64
CA LEU A 184 4.69 -2.76 -2.24
C LEU A 184 6.20 -3.01 -2.16
N ALA A 185 6.91 -2.06 -1.57
CA ALA A 185 8.30 -2.21 -1.20
C ALA A 185 8.37 -2.44 0.32
N GLY A 186 9.10 -3.48 0.75
CA GLY A 186 9.26 -3.82 2.16
C GLY A 186 9.99 -2.73 2.95
N SER A 187 10.55 -3.05 4.10
CA SER A 187 11.55 -2.20 4.81
C SER A 187 12.95 -2.77 4.62
N ASN A 188 13.96 -1.96 4.92
CA ASN A 188 15.36 -2.34 4.90
C ASN A 188 15.60 -3.23 6.12
N ILE A 189 16.09 -4.45 5.94
CA ILE A 189 16.22 -5.47 7.00
C ILE A 189 17.38 -5.18 7.97
N GLN A 190 17.81 -3.92 8.11
CA GLN A 190 18.75 -3.60 9.18
C GLN A 190 18.09 -3.68 10.57
N ASP A 191 16.76 -3.62 10.63
CA ASP A 191 15.98 -4.12 11.76
C ASP A 191 15.41 -5.50 11.43
N VAL A 192 15.91 -6.52 12.14
CA VAL A 192 15.71 -7.96 11.90
C VAL A 192 14.29 -8.47 12.21
N SER A 193 13.34 -7.62 12.61
CA SER A 193 11.93 -8.01 12.72
C SER A 193 11.21 -7.76 11.40
N SER A 194 11.13 -8.83 10.58
CA SER A 194 10.28 -8.99 9.39
C SER A 194 9.64 -7.72 8.82
N ALA A 195 10.30 -7.14 7.81
CA ALA A 195 9.81 -6.01 7.06
C ALA A 195 8.65 -6.39 6.09
N ARG A 196 7.52 -6.80 6.66
CA ARG A 196 6.35 -7.35 5.95
C ARG A 196 5.36 -6.25 5.57
N VAL A 197 4.88 -6.28 4.33
CA VAL A 197 3.74 -5.46 3.89
C VAL A 197 2.54 -6.35 3.66
N ASP A 198 1.46 -6.08 4.37
CA ASP A 198 0.17 -6.73 4.17
C ASP A 198 -0.77 -5.78 3.44
N LEU A 199 -1.22 -6.20 2.26
CA LEU A 199 -2.21 -5.48 1.46
C LEU A 199 -3.51 -6.29 1.44
N PHE A 200 -4.56 -5.69 1.98
CA PHE A 200 -5.91 -6.21 1.98
C PHE A 200 -6.73 -5.46 0.93
N ILE A 201 -7.43 -6.18 0.08
CA ILE A 201 -8.35 -5.64 -0.92
C ILE A 201 -9.71 -6.22 -0.61
N ASP A 202 -10.62 -5.40 -0.12
CA ASP A 202 -11.93 -5.84 0.37
C ASP A 202 -13.06 -4.89 -0.04
N GLU A 203 -14.30 -5.25 0.30
CA GLU A 203 -15.49 -4.40 0.23
C GLU A 203 -15.76 -3.82 -1.18
N GLY A 204 -15.39 -4.54 -2.24
CA GLY A 204 -15.56 -4.05 -3.61
C GLY A 204 -14.49 -3.08 -4.08
N ALA A 205 -13.33 -3.04 -3.42
CA ALA A 205 -12.17 -2.32 -3.94
C ALA A 205 -11.71 -2.90 -5.30
N GLU A 206 -11.30 -2.02 -6.21
CA GLU A 206 -10.91 -2.37 -7.57
C GLU A 206 -9.51 -1.87 -7.92
N ILE A 207 -8.73 -2.71 -8.59
CA ILE A 207 -7.47 -2.32 -9.23
C ILE A 207 -7.58 -2.68 -10.71
N ARG A 208 -7.75 -1.68 -11.59
CA ARG A 208 -8.07 -1.94 -13.00
C ARG A 208 -7.42 -1.01 -14.00
N ASN A 209 -7.20 -1.48 -15.22
CA ASN A 209 -6.69 -0.67 -16.33
C ASN A 209 -5.35 0.02 -16.03
N ASN A 210 -4.54 -0.57 -15.16
CA ASN A 210 -3.20 -0.08 -14.88
C ASN A 210 -2.19 -0.79 -15.79
N VAL A 211 -1.15 -0.08 -16.18
CA VAL A 211 -0.13 -0.52 -17.14
C VAL A 211 1.24 -0.54 -16.47
N ALA A 212 2.02 -1.60 -16.71
CA ALA A 212 3.42 -1.65 -16.29
C ALA A 212 4.31 -2.05 -17.48
N THR A 213 5.45 -1.39 -17.67
CA THR A 213 6.37 -1.70 -18.79
C THR A 213 7.25 -2.93 -18.53
N ASP A 214 7.54 -3.26 -17.26
CA ASP A 214 8.28 -4.47 -16.86
C ASP A 214 7.38 -5.48 -16.12
N ARG A 215 6.91 -5.15 -14.89
CA ARG A 215 6.26 -6.14 -14.00
C ARG A 215 5.03 -5.63 -13.28
N GLY A 216 3.99 -6.46 -13.23
CA GLY A 216 2.82 -6.25 -12.38
C GLY A 216 2.00 -5.01 -12.76
N GLY A 217 1.20 -5.09 -13.83
CA GLY A 217 0.30 -3.99 -14.21
C GLY A 217 -0.65 -3.61 -13.08
N GLY A 218 -1.21 -4.60 -12.37
CA GLY A 218 -2.06 -4.38 -11.19
C GLY A 218 -1.26 -4.15 -9.91
N ILE A 219 -0.66 -5.22 -9.38
CA ILE A 219 0.09 -5.20 -8.12
C ILE A 219 1.50 -5.73 -8.36
N TYR A 220 2.49 -5.05 -7.79
CA TYR A 220 3.88 -5.49 -7.76
C TYR A 220 4.38 -5.55 -6.32
N CYS A 221 4.96 -6.71 -5.97
CA CYS A 221 5.61 -6.91 -4.68
C CYS A 221 7.12 -7.05 -4.93
N GLY A 222 7.89 -6.07 -4.45
CA GLY A 222 9.32 -5.98 -4.66
C GLY A 222 9.78 -4.52 -4.77
N GLY A 223 11.05 -4.35 -5.11
CA GLY A 223 11.69 -3.05 -5.09
C GLY A 223 12.66 -2.94 -3.93
N GLN A 224 13.66 -2.09 -4.12
CA GLN A 224 14.55 -1.71 -3.04
C GLN A 224 13.83 -0.61 -2.22
N ASN A 225 14.17 -0.42 -0.94
CA ASN A 225 14.11 0.92 -0.38
C ASN A 225 15.54 1.31 -0.09
N ALA A 226 16.07 2.27 -0.82
CA ALA A 226 17.21 3.00 -0.28
C ALA A 226 16.60 3.98 0.71
N ALA A 227 17.07 3.93 1.95
CA ALA A 227 16.95 5.10 2.79
C ALA A 227 17.61 6.27 2.02
N PRO A 228 16.98 7.46 1.97
CA PRO A 228 17.68 8.61 1.46
C PRO A 228 18.93 8.82 2.34
N ILE A 229 20.11 8.82 1.70
CA ILE A 229 21.36 9.47 2.16
C ILE A 229 22.44 8.59 2.85
N PHE A 230 22.20 7.38 3.36
CA PHE A 230 23.31 6.61 3.98
C PHE A 230 24.00 5.61 3.02
N ARG A 231 25.14 6.02 2.47
CA ARG A 231 26.01 5.26 1.54
C ARG A 231 26.70 4.05 2.20
N ARG A 232 25.96 3.02 2.57
CA ARG A 232 26.51 1.67 2.67
C ARG A 232 25.67 0.71 1.82
N PRO A 233 26.30 -0.16 1.01
CA PRO A 233 25.59 -1.19 0.26
C PRO A 233 25.02 -2.20 1.26
N ALA A 234 23.83 -1.90 1.80
CA ALA A 234 23.08 -2.87 2.57
C ALA A 234 22.56 -3.92 1.58
N THR A 235 23.05 -5.14 1.72
CA THR A 235 22.58 -6.31 0.99
C THR A 235 21.09 -6.50 1.28
N ILE A 236 20.28 -6.36 0.24
CA ILE A 236 18.83 -6.49 0.35
C ILE A 236 18.50 -7.98 0.46
N SER A 237 18.28 -8.43 1.69
CA SER A 237 17.61 -9.70 1.94
C SER A 237 16.10 -9.50 1.75
N ALA A 238 15.33 -10.58 1.67
CA ALA A 238 14.00 -10.63 1.07
C ALA A 238 12.95 -9.57 1.49
N VAL A 239 12.27 -8.98 0.50
CA VAL A 239 10.94 -8.38 0.70
C VAL A 239 9.90 -9.50 0.81
N SER A 240 9.06 -9.44 1.84
CA SER A 240 7.90 -10.31 2.01
C SER A 240 6.64 -9.46 1.94
N CYS A 241 5.85 -9.66 0.90
CA CYS A 241 4.54 -9.04 0.78
C CYS A 241 3.48 -10.13 0.81
N CYS A 242 2.37 -9.87 1.49
CA CYS A 242 1.18 -10.68 1.38
C CYS A 242 0.02 -9.85 0.84
N VAL A 243 -0.61 -10.35 -0.21
CA VAL A 243 -1.82 -9.77 -0.78
C VAL A 243 -2.98 -10.68 -0.44
N MET A 244 -4.00 -10.11 0.17
CA MET A 244 -5.22 -10.79 0.58
C MET A 244 -6.40 -10.08 -0.08
N ALA A 245 -7.21 -10.82 -0.83
CA ALA A 245 -8.33 -10.25 -1.56
C ALA A 245 -9.64 -10.97 -1.19
N ARG A 246 -10.68 -10.19 -0.90
CA ARG A 246 -12.06 -10.63 -0.68
C ARG A 246 -12.98 -9.68 -1.44
N SER A 247 -13.98 -10.21 -2.14
CA SER A 247 -14.97 -9.37 -2.87
C SER A 247 -14.36 -8.28 -3.78
N ALA A 248 -13.16 -8.53 -4.32
CA ALA A 248 -12.37 -7.54 -5.06
C ALA A 248 -12.29 -7.86 -6.55
N SER A 249 -12.03 -6.85 -7.38
CA SER A 249 -11.76 -7.03 -8.81
C SER A 249 -10.39 -6.50 -9.21
N ILE A 250 -9.54 -7.39 -9.74
CA ILE A 250 -8.26 -7.01 -10.34
C ILE A 250 -8.35 -7.27 -11.84
N ARG A 251 -8.40 -6.21 -12.66
CA ARG A 251 -8.47 -6.31 -14.13
C ARG A 251 -7.25 -5.64 -14.77
N GLN A 252 -6.32 -6.41 -15.30
CA GLN A 252 -5.11 -5.85 -15.93
C GLN A 252 -5.31 -5.65 -17.43
N SER A 253 -4.77 -4.56 -17.98
CA SER A 253 -4.58 -4.43 -19.43
C SER A 253 -3.35 -5.23 -19.83
N VAL A 254 -3.48 -6.00 -20.92
CA VAL A 254 -2.47 -6.97 -21.37
C VAL A 254 -1.19 -6.24 -21.81
N VAL A 255 -0.12 -6.36 -21.03
CA VAL A 255 1.26 -6.17 -21.50
C VAL A 255 1.90 -7.54 -21.64
N ARG A 256 2.77 -7.71 -22.64
CA ARG A 256 3.36 -8.97 -23.17
C ARG A 256 3.97 -9.96 -22.15
N ARG A 257 3.96 -9.70 -20.84
CA ARG A 257 4.41 -10.60 -19.75
C ARG A 257 3.58 -10.52 -18.45
N SER A 258 2.41 -9.89 -18.44
CA SER A 258 1.66 -9.59 -17.22
C SER A 258 0.52 -10.57 -16.97
N THR A 259 0.87 -11.80 -16.58
CA THR A 259 -0.01 -12.54 -15.65
C THR A 259 0.22 -11.96 -14.25
N VAL A 260 -0.65 -12.20 -13.28
CA VAL A 260 -0.22 -12.20 -11.87
C VAL A 260 0.94 -13.21 -11.81
N VAL A 261 2.19 -12.75 -11.91
CA VAL A 261 3.35 -13.63 -11.95
C VAL A 261 3.62 -14.09 -10.51
N ALA A 262 2.82 -15.03 -10.06
CA ALA A 262 3.15 -15.94 -8.98
C ALA A 262 4.05 -17.05 -9.56
N ARG A 263 5.28 -16.71 -9.97
CA ARG A 263 6.25 -17.70 -10.42
C ARG A 263 6.90 -18.32 -9.19
N SER A 264 6.44 -19.50 -8.77
CA SER A 264 7.22 -20.36 -7.89
C SER A 264 8.40 -20.89 -8.69
N LYS A 265 9.61 -20.69 -8.18
CA LYS A 265 10.82 -21.28 -8.76
C LYS A 265 11.06 -22.61 -8.03
N GLY A 266 10.43 -23.67 -8.52
CA GLY A 266 10.78 -25.04 -8.13
C GLY A 266 12.18 -25.35 -8.64
N ALA A 267 13.04 -25.86 -7.76
CA ALA A 267 14.38 -26.31 -8.10
C ALA A 267 14.31 -27.54 -9.01
N GLY A 268 15.08 -27.53 -10.10
CA GLY A 268 15.42 -28.74 -10.89
C GLY A 268 14.35 -29.22 -11.88
N GLY A 269 14.47 -28.80 -13.14
CA GLY A 269 13.71 -29.40 -14.24
C GLY A 269 13.86 -28.61 -15.54
N SER A 270 14.74 -29.08 -16.42
CA SER A 270 14.86 -28.59 -17.80
C SER A 270 13.56 -28.90 -18.55
N SER A 271 12.80 -27.88 -18.98
CA SER A 271 11.79 -28.05 -20.03
C SER A 271 12.12 -27.16 -21.23
N ARG A 272 12.21 -27.81 -22.40
CA ARG A 272 12.32 -27.14 -23.70
C ARG A 272 11.04 -26.36 -23.97
N VAL A 273 11.20 -25.11 -24.40
CA VAL A 273 10.12 -24.26 -24.89
C VAL A 273 9.78 -24.71 -26.32
N ARG A 274 8.58 -25.27 -26.52
CA ARG A 274 7.89 -25.26 -27.82
C ARG A 274 6.89 -24.11 -27.83
N SER A 275 6.94 -23.31 -28.88
CA SER A 275 6.03 -22.20 -29.19
C SER A 275 4.56 -22.65 -29.23
N PRO A 276 3.57 -21.85 -28.78
CA PRO A 276 2.19 -22.18 -29.02
C PRO A 276 1.67 -21.54 -30.32
N ILE A 277 1.10 -22.42 -31.13
CA ILE A 277 0.06 -22.19 -32.12
C ILE A 277 -1.13 -21.50 -31.44
N GLY A 278 -1.73 -20.53 -32.13
CA GLY A 278 -2.76 -19.62 -31.60
C GLY A 278 -4.02 -20.33 -31.09
N TRP A 279 -4.65 -19.73 -30.08
CA TRP A 279 -5.97 -20.13 -29.60
C TRP A 279 -6.87 -18.90 -29.36
N ARG A 280 -8.11 -19.05 -29.83
CA ARG A 280 -9.22 -18.08 -29.85
C ARG A 280 -9.83 -17.90 -28.46
N GLY A 281 -10.49 -16.76 -28.29
CA GLY A 281 -10.98 -16.26 -27.01
C GLY A 281 -12.07 -17.08 -26.33
N PHE A 282 -12.14 -16.90 -25.01
CA PHE A 282 -13.28 -17.25 -24.18
C PHE A 282 -13.69 -16.02 -23.36
N SER A 283 -14.94 -15.60 -23.54
CA SER A 283 -15.61 -14.54 -22.79
C SER A 283 -16.26 -15.10 -21.52
N GLY A 284 -16.11 -14.38 -20.41
CA GLY A 284 -17.16 -14.22 -19.39
C GLY A 284 -17.33 -15.34 -18.36
N ILE A 285 -16.82 -15.11 -17.15
CA ILE A 285 -17.39 -15.69 -15.92
C ILE A 285 -18.27 -14.60 -15.29
N ARG A 286 -19.59 -14.68 -15.50
CA ARG A 286 -20.58 -13.98 -14.66
C ARG A 286 -21.01 -14.95 -13.57
N ALA A 287 -20.58 -14.71 -12.33
CA ALA A 287 -21.20 -15.34 -11.18
C ALA A 287 -22.55 -14.64 -10.92
N ARG A 288 -23.66 -15.30 -11.26
CA ARG A 288 -25.00 -14.95 -10.75
C ARG A 288 -25.18 -15.64 -9.41
N ALA A 289 -25.11 -14.86 -8.32
CA ALA A 289 -25.62 -15.26 -7.01
C ALA A 289 -26.81 -14.35 -6.68
N ALA A 290 -28.00 -14.78 -7.05
CA ALA A 290 -29.26 -14.26 -6.56
C ALA A 290 -29.94 -15.37 -5.76
N ALA A 291 -30.53 -14.99 -4.62
CA ALA A 291 -31.26 -15.78 -3.62
C ALA A 291 -30.46 -16.23 -2.37
N LEU A 292 -31.09 -15.95 -1.22
CA LEU A 292 -30.74 -16.25 0.18
C LEU A 292 -29.72 -15.31 0.85
N GLY A 293 -30.26 -14.23 1.41
CA GLY A 293 -29.60 -13.48 2.48
C GLY A 293 -29.45 -14.35 3.74
N VAL A 294 -28.42 -14.05 4.54
CA VAL A 294 -28.05 -14.63 5.85
C VAL A 294 -26.80 -15.56 5.88
N LEU A 295 -26.10 -15.82 4.77
CA LEU A 295 -24.79 -16.54 4.80
C LEU A 295 -23.62 -15.84 4.07
N ARG A 296 -23.54 -14.50 4.09
CA ARG A 296 -22.47 -13.75 3.39
C ARG A 296 -21.14 -13.63 4.15
N ASP A 297 -21.06 -14.06 5.41
CA ASP A 297 -19.92 -13.74 6.25
C ASP A 297 -18.81 -14.81 6.32
N MET A 298 -18.96 -15.94 5.62
CA MET A 298 -17.96 -17.01 5.63
C MET A 298 -17.27 -17.22 4.27
N VAL A 299 -16.87 -16.13 3.60
CA VAL A 299 -15.93 -16.26 2.48
C VAL A 299 -14.50 -16.16 3.04
N PRO A 300 -13.72 -17.26 3.06
CA PRO A 300 -12.37 -17.23 3.59
C PRO A 300 -11.47 -16.34 2.72
N TRP A 301 -10.53 -15.65 3.38
CA TRP A 301 -9.48 -14.91 2.70
C TRP A 301 -8.61 -15.88 1.89
N ILE A 302 -8.24 -15.50 0.68
CA ILE A 302 -7.28 -16.25 -0.14
C ILE A 302 -5.92 -15.52 -0.04
N PRO A 303 -4.98 -15.99 0.79
CA PRO A 303 -3.68 -15.34 0.93
C PRO A 303 -2.77 -15.69 -0.25
N PHE A 304 -2.16 -14.67 -0.85
CA PHE A 304 -1.02 -14.82 -1.75
C PHE A 304 0.18 -14.13 -1.12
N CYS A 305 1.00 -14.89 -0.38
CA CYS A 305 2.25 -14.38 0.15
C CYS A 305 3.42 -14.78 -0.75
N ARG A 306 4.33 -13.83 -1.03
CA ARG A 306 5.56 -14.08 -1.77
C ARG A 306 6.76 -13.58 -0.98
N SER A 307 7.71 -14.48 -0.71
CA SER A 307 9.04 -14.12 -0.23
C SER A 307 10.02 -14.16 -1.40
N SER A 308 10.60 -13.01 -1.76
CA SER A 308 11.66 -12.96 -2.78
C SER A 308 13.03 -12.99 -2.11
N ARG A 309 13.56 -14.17 -1.78
CA ARG A 309 14.99 -14.32 -1.45
C ARG A 309 15.82 -14.20 -2.73
N MET A 310 16.65 -13.17 -2.85
CA MET A 310 17.74 -13.18 -3.82
C MET A 310 18.84 -14.10 -3.30
N ALA A 311 19.17 -15.15 -4.06
CA ALA A 311 20.31 -15.99 -3.76
C ALA A 311 21.59 -15.19 -4.03
N SER A 312 22.29 -14.81 -2.96
CA SER A 312 23.67 -14.33 -3.03
C SER A 312 24.55 -15.49 -3.52
N GLY A 313 24.97 -15.44 -4.79
CA GLY A 313 25.93 -16.38 -5.34
C GLY A 313 27.31 -16.16 -4.74
N THR A 314 27.63 -16.87 -3.66
CA THR A 314 29.01 -17.10 -3.24
C THR A 314 29.32 -18.57 -3.51
N LEU A 315 30.16 -18.81 -4.52
CA LEU A 315 30.71 -20.12 -4.86
C LEU A 315 31.52 -20.63 -3.66
N VAL A 316 31.05 -21.69 -2.99
CA VAL A 316 31.83 -22.44 -2.01
C VAL A 316 31.80 -23.93 -2.37
N ARG A 317 32.99 -24.51 -2.31
CA ARG A 317 33.44 -25.80 -2.84
C ARG A 317 32.71 -27.03 -2.28
N ARG A 318 32.73 -28.09 -3.12
CA ARG A 318 32.51 -29.52 -2.86
C ARG A 318 32.60 -29.95 -1.39
N TRP A 319 31.66 -30.80 -0.96
CA TRP A 319 31.94 -32.08 -0.28
C TRP A 319 30.86 -33.11 -0.68
N ALA A 320 31.30 -34.32 -1.03
CA ALA A 320 30.48 -35.48 -1.30
C ALA A 320 30.17 -36.20 0.01
N ALA A 321 28.96 -36.77 0.14
CA ALA A 321 28.67 -37.77 1.17
C ALA A 321 27.81 -38.88 0.56
N THR A 322 28.43 -40.05 0.52
CA THR A 322 27.91 -41.38 0.18
C THR A 322 26.78 -41.77 1.15
N VAL A 323 25.66 -42.28 0.63
CA VAL A 323 24.65 -43.00 1.41
C VAL A 323 24.88 -44.48 1.22
N LEU A 324 25.20 -45.18 2.32
CA LEU A 324 25.15 -46.63 2.43
C LEU A 324 23.80 -47.01 3.05
N LEU A 325 23.13 -47.97 2.42
CA LEU A 325 21.91 -48.62 2.87
C LEU A 325 22.13 -49.40 4.17
N GLN A 326 21.23 -49.22 5.14
CA GLN A 326 20.53 -50.27 5.89
C GLN A 326 19.32 -49.68 6.59
#